data_AF-A0A1I0K825-F1
#
_entry.id   AF-A0A1I0K825-F1
#
_cell.length_a   1.000
_cell.length_b   1.000
_cell.length_c   1.000
_cell.angle_alpha   90.00
_cell.angle_beta   90.00
_cell.angle_gamma   90.00
#
_symmetry.space_group_name_H-M   'P 1'
#
loop_
_entity.id
_entity.type
_entity.pdbx_description
1 polymer ?
#
loop_
_entity_poly.entity_id
_entity_poly.type
_entity_poly.pdbx_seq_one_letter_code
_entity_poly.pdbx_strand_id
1 'polypeptide(L)' 'MDQGRYKSLLALGSEQVPFGVYAIEKNGRAEMRIDHCKSITQLKNLIRQFKAAGYKVYANGR' A
#
# COMPACT_ATOMS: atom_id res chain seq x y z
N MET A 1 -4.30 -18.94 8.55
CA MET A 1 -4.07 -17.51 8.84
C MET A 1 -5.40 -16.81 8.67
N ASP A 2 -5.99 -16.34 9.76
CA ASP A 2 -7.34 -15.81 9.83
C ASP A 2 -7.49 -14.57 8.93
N GLN A 3 -8.25 -14.68 7.84
CA GLN A 3 -8.41 -13.61 6.84
C GLN A 3 -8.89 -12.29 7.47
N GLY A 4 -9.57 -12.36 8.62
CA GLY A 4 -10.03 -11.19 9.37
C GLY A 4 -8.87 -10.35 9.90
N ARG A 5 -7.85 -10.96 10.50
CA ARG A 5 -6.68 -10.24 11.05
C ARG A 5 -5.89 -9.50 9.97
N TYR A 6 -5.75 -10.12 8.79
CA TYR A 6 -5.07 -9.50 7.66
C TYR A 6 -5.83 -8.27 7.15
N LYS A 7 -7.16 -8.36 7.03
CA LYS A 7 -8.00 -7.21 6.66
C LYS A 7 -7.94 -6.10 7.71
N SER A 8 -7.97 -6.42 9.00
CA SER A 8 -7.84 -5.43 10.06
C SER A 8 -6.48 -4.72 10.05
N LEU A 9 -5.39 -5.44 9.78
CA LEU A 9 -4.06 -4.83 9.65
C LEU A 9 -3.95 -3.90 8.43
N LEU A 10 -4.52 -4.32 7.30
CA LEU A 10 -4.61 -3.45 6.11
C LEU A 10 -5.45 -2.20 6.38
N ALA A 11 -6.57 -2.35 7.09
CA ALA A 11 -7.44 -1.24 7.46
C ALA A 11 -6.73 -0.24 8.39
N LEU A 12 -5.98 -0.72 9.39
CA LEU A 12 -5.14 0.11 10.26
C LEU A 12 -4.07 0.86 9.46
N GLY A 13 -3.40 0.19 8.52
CA GLY A 13 -2.43 0.85 7.63
C GLY A 13 -3.08 1.95 6.78
N SER A 14 -4.29 1.69 6.28
CA SER A 14 -5.08 2.67 5.53
C SER A 14 -5.47 3.88 6.39
N GLU A 15 -5.83 3.66 7.66
CA GLU A 15 -6.20 4.74 8.58
C GLU A 15 -4.99 5.62 8.95
N GLN A 16 -3.82 5.00 9.13
CA GLN A 16 -2.57 5.70 9.46
C GLN A 16 -2.00 6.49 8.26
N VAL A 17 -2.26 6.04 7.04
CA VAL A 17 -1.80 6.68 5.80
C VAL A 17 -3.00 7.31 5.08
N PRO A 18 -3.38 8.55 5.42
CA PRO A 18 -4.50 9.23 4.77
C PRO A 18 -4.22 9.49 3.28
N PHE A 19 -2.94 9.65 2.90
CA PHE A 19 -2.53 9.88 1.51
C PHE A 19 -1.15 9.26 1.25
N GLY A 20 -1.09 8.17 0.48
CA GLY A 20 0.14 7.40 0.35
C GLY A 20 -0.06 5.92 0.06
N VAL A 21 1.04 5.17 0.00
CA VAL A 21 1.03 3.71 -0.07
C VAL A 21 1.06 3.16 1.35
N TYR A 22 0.18 2.22 1.69
CA TYR A 22 0.12 1.60 3.02
C TYR A 22 0.55 0.12 3.03
N ALA A 23 0.47 -0.57 1.89
CA ALA A 23 0.96 -1.93 1.75
C ALA A 23 1.35 -2.29 0.29
N ILE A 24 2.24 -3.25 0.14
CA ILE A 24 2.61 -3.86 -1.14
C ILE A 24 2.62 -5.38 -1.01
N GLU A 25 2.17 -6.09 -2.05
CA GLU A 25 2.09 -7.55 -2.07
C GLU A 25 2.86 -8.09 -3.27
N LYS A 26 3.73 -9.09 -3.04
CA LYS A 26 4.45 -9.81 -4.10
C LYS A 26 4.61 -11.26 -3.74
N ASN A 27 4.36 -12.15 -4.70
CA ASN A 27 4.51 -13.61 -4.54
C ASN A 27 3.79 -14.18 -3.30
N GLY A 28 2.59 -13.65 -2.98
CA GLY A 28 1.80 -14.10 -1.82
C GLY A 28 2.32 -13.60 -0.46
N ARG A 29 3.30 -12.70 -0.44
CA ARG A 29 3.78 -12.01 0.76
C ARG A 29 3.38 -10.54 0.70
N ALA A 30 2.68 -10.09 1.73
CA ALA A 30 2.32 -8.70 1.91
C ALA A 30 3.32 -8.03 2.87
N GLU A 31 3.96 -6.98 2.39
CA GLU A 31 4.77 -6.06 3.19
C GLU A 31 3.96 -4.80 3.48
N MET A 32 3.80 -4.48 4.76
CA MET A 32 3.27 -3.19 5.18
C MET A 32 4.30 -2.10 4.93
N ARG A 33 3.87 -1.01 4.31
CA ARG A 33 4.72 0.11 3.90
C ARG A 33 3.96 1.37 4.26
N ILE A 34 4.40 2.11 5.28
CA ILE A 34 3.73 3.36 5.70
C ILE A 34 4.42 4.51 4.96
N ASP A 35 4.13 4.66 3.67
CA ASP A 35 4.78 5.62 2.78
C ASP A 35 3.86 6.83 2.55
N HIS A 36 4.07 7.89 3.32
CA HIS A 36 3.26 9.10 3.27
C HIS A 36 3.67 9.93 2.06
N CYS A 37 2.77 10.05 1.09
CA CYS A 37 2.99 10.90 -0.09
C CYS A 37 2.47 12.31 0.20
N LYS A 38 3.15 13.34 -0.31
CA LYS A 38 2.68 14.73 -0.20
C LYS A 38 1.93 15.20 -1.44
N SER A 39 1.93 14.43 -2.53
CA SER A 39 1.33 14.81 -3.80
C SER A 39 0.89 13.61 -4.64
N ILE A 40 -0.20 13.78 -5.41
CA ILE A 40 -0.76 12.75 -6.30
C ILE A 40 0.28 12.27 -7.33
N THR A 41 1.12 13.18 -7.84
CA THR A 41 2.17 12.86 -8.82
C THR A 41 3.22 11.92 -8.21
N GLN A 42 3.57 12.14 -6.94
CA GLN A 42 4.51 11.31 -6.20
C GLN A 42 3.91 9.92 -5.94
N LEU A 43 2.64 9.87 -5.54
CA LEU A 43 1.88 8.63 -5.35
C LEU A 43 1.79 7.81 -6.64
N LYS A 44 1.44 8.46 -7.76
CA LYS A 44 1.36 7.81 -9.08
C LYS A 44 2.71 7.25 -9.52
N ASN A 45 3.80 8.00 -9.32
CA ASN A 45 5.14 7.51 -9.63
C ASN A 45 5.53 6.31 -8.78
N LEU A 46 5.26 6.33 -7.47
CA LEU A 46 5.53 5.22 -6.57
C LEU A 46 4.76 3.97 -6.98
N ILE A 47 3.45 4.10 -7.19
CA ILE A 47 2.58 3.00 -7.64
C ILE A 47 3.11 2.42 -8.95
N ARG A 48 3.54 3.28 -9.89
CA ARG A 48 4.05 2.84 -11.19
C ARG A 48 5.38 2.09 -11.06
N GLN A 49 6.30 2.55 -10.19
CA GLN A 49 7.55 1.85 -9.91
C GLN A 49 7.30 0.47 -9.28
N PHE A 50 6.45 0.39 -8.26
CA PHE A 50 6.13 -0.87 -7.61
C PHE A 50 5.39 -1.84 -8.54
N LYS A 51 4.44 -1.36 -9.36
CA LYS A 51 3.81 -2.18 -10.39
C LYS A 51 4.79 -2.67 -11.44
N ALA A 52 5.73 -1.82 -11.87
CA ALA A 52 6.78 -2.22 -12.80
C ALA A 52 7.70 -3.31 -12.22
N ALA A 53 7.92 -3.28 -10.90
CA ALA A 53 8.66 -4.31 -10.17
C ALA A 53 7.82 -5.57 -9.82
N GLY A 54 6.57 -5.64 -10.29
CA GLY A 54 5.67 -6.78 -10.13
C GLY A 54 4.94 -6.85 -8.80
N TYR A 55 4.89 -5.74 -8.04
CA TYR A 55 4.17 -5.67 -6.77
C TYR A 55 2.73 -5.19 -6.99
N LYS A 56 1.81 -5.75 -6.22
CA LYS A 56 0.45 -5.27 -6.06
C LYS A 56 0.43 -4.21 -4.96
N VAL A 57 0.05 -2.99 -5.32
CA VAL A 57 0.17 -1.82 -4.45
C VAL A 57 -1.18 -1.46 -3.85
N TYR A 58 -1.21 -1.24 -2.54
CA TYR A 58 -2.35 -0.77 -1.78
C TYR A 58 -2.07 0.65 -1.30
N ALA A 59 -2.87 1.59 -1.78
CA ALA A 59 -2.64 3.01 -1.61
C ALA A 59 -3.94 3.80 -1.45
N ASN A 60 -3.86 4.90 -0.72
CA ASN A 60 -4.93 5.86 -0.45
C ASN A 60 -4.66 7.20 -1.14
N GLY A 61 -5.72 7.88 -1.57
CA GLY A 61 -5.64 9.17 -2.29
C GLY A 61 -5.45 9.06 -3.80
N ARG A 62 -5.93 7.96 -4.40
CA ARG A 62 -5.88 7.70 -5.85
C ARG A 62 -6.89 8.53 -6.63
#